data_AF-A0A2K8U3G7-F1
#
_entry.id   AF-A0A2K8U3G7-F1
#
_cell.length_a   1.000
_cell.length_b   1.000
_cell.length_c   1.000
_cell.angle_alpha   90.00
_cell.angle_beta   90.00
_cell.angle_gamma   90.00
#
_symmetry.space_group_name_H-M   'P 1'
#
loop_
_entity.id
_entity.type
_entity.pdbx_description
1 polymer ?
#
loop_
_entity_poly.entity_id
_entity_poly.type
_entity_poly.pdbx_seq_one_letter_code
_entity_poly.pdbx_strand_id
1 'polypeptide(L)'
;MLKTIEVEIDDSGRVHPVEPLAFILRGRAYLTMLPDTDARPTATTAARALELLASPRFAQRPSALPDEIQGRIDTLRCDWDDR
;
A
#
# COMPACT_ATOMS: atom_id res chain seq x y z
N MET A 1 0.56 -20.53 26.36
CA MET A 1 -0.47 -20.30 25.32
C MET A 1 -0.46 -18.83 24.97
N LEU A 2 -0.41 -18.47 23.68
CA LEU A 2 -0.42 -17.06 23.25
C LEU A 2 -1.82 -16.47 23.46
N LYS A 3 -1.87 -15.19 23.87
CA LYS A 3 -3.11 -14.43 24.01
C LYS A 3 -3.06 -13.26 23.04
N THR A 4 -4.12 -13.09 22.27
CA THR A 4 -4.31 -11.92 21.40
C THR A 4 -5.25 -10.97 22.11
N ILE A 5 -4.92 -9.68 22.08
CA ILE A 5 -5.79 -8.61 22.57
C ILE A 5 -5.92 -7.57 21.48
N GLU A 6 -7.04 -6.89 21.44
CA GLU A 6 -7.25 -5.74 20.55
C GLU A 6 -6.85 -4.45 21.28
N VAL A 7 -6.10 -3.62 20.58
CA VAL A 7 -5.51 -2.40 21.13
C VAL A 7 -5.61 -1.28 20.11
N GLU A 8 -5.81 -0.07 20.61
CA GLU A 8 -5.64 1.16 19.87
C GLU A 8 -4.24 1.73 20.14
N ILE A 9 -3.59 2.28 19.12
CA ILE A 9 -2.33 3.00 19.25
C ILE A 9 -2.64 4.47 19.01
N ASP A 10 -2.48 5.30 20.04
CA ASP A 10 -2.75 6.73 19.93
C ASP A 10 -1.64 7.48 19.17
N ASP A 11 -1.87 8.77 18.89
CA ASP A 11 -0.93 9.66 18.20
C ASP A 11 0.42 9.81 18.93
N SER A 12 0.48 9.47 20.22
CA SER A 12 1.70 9.46 21.02
C SER A 12 2.44 8.11 20.99
N GLY A 13 1.90 7.12 20.28
CA GLY A 13 2.41 5.77 20.19
C GLY A 13 2.14 4.91 21.44
N ARG A 14 1.21 5.33 22.31
CA ARG A 14 0.82 4.53 23.47
C ARG A 14 -0.25 3.52 23.07
N VAL A 15 -0.09 2.32 23.60
CA VAL A 15 -0.99 1.19 23.37
C VAL A 15 -2.07 1.17 24.45
N HIS A 16 -3.32 1.30 24.04
CA HIS A 16 -4.48 1.24 24.92
C HIS A 16 -5.33 0.03 24.55
N PRO A 17 -5.66 -0.85 25.51
CA PRO A 17 -6.56 -1.95 25.21
C PRO A 17 -7.96 -1.39 24.92
N VAL A 18 -8.59 -1.87 23.85
CA VAL A 18 -9.94 -1.46 23.46
C VAL A 18 -10.96 -1.88 24.52
N GLU A 19 -10.73 -3.04 25.14
CA GLU A 19 -11.54 -3.55 26.24
C GLU A 19 -10.71 -3.73 27.52
N PRO A 20 -11.31 -3.58 28.71
CA PRO A 20 -10.63 -3.85 29.97
C PRO A 20 -10.09 -5.28 30.04
N LEU A 21 -8.79 -5.42 30.30
CA LEU A 21 -8.15 -6.72 30.42
C LEU A 21 -8.52 -7.37 31.76
N ALA A 22 -9.13 -8.55 31.70
CA ALA A 22 -9.42 -9.36 32.90
C ALA A 22 -8.16 -9.96 33.57
N PHE A 23 -6.97 -9.59 33.10
CA PHE A 23 -5.69 -10.08 33.60
C PHE A 23 -4.59 -9.05 33.36
N ILE A 24 -3.51 -9.14 34.16
CA ILE A 24 -2.35 -8.27 34.02
C ILE A 24 -1.42 -8.83 32.95
N LEU A 25 -1.10 -8.04 31.92
CA LEU A 25 -0.04 -8.35 30.96
C LEU A 25 1.32 -8.16 31.62
N ARG A 26 2.12 -9.23 31.70
CA ARG A 26 3.51 -9.19 32.18
C ARG A 26 4.40 -9.83 31.11
N GLY A 27 5.41 -9.09 30.64
CA GLY A 27 6.41 -9.59 29.70
C GLY A 27 6.69 -8.65 28.54
N ARG A 28 7.25 -9.20 27.45
CA ARG A 28 7.47 -8.52 26.18
C ARG A 28 6.56 -9.12 25.12
N ALA A 29 6.06 -8.29 24.22
CA ALA A 29 5.26 -8.71 23.07
C ALA A 29 5.82 -8.07 21.79
N TYR A 30 5.66 -8.77 20.66
CA TYR A 30 5.89 -8.20 19.34
C TYR A 30 4.55 -7.70 18.79
N LEU A 31 4.57 -6.53 18.15
CA LEU A 31 3.40 -5.90 17.59
C LEU A 31 3.46 -5.99 16.06
N THR A 32 2.36 -6.37 15.43
CA THR A 32 2.23 -6.45 13.97
C THR A 32 1.08 -5.54 13.57
N MET A 33 1.38 -4.49 12.80
CA MET A 33 0.36 -3.58 12.31
C MET A 33 -0.21 -4.10 10.99
N LEU A 34 -1.53 -4.03 10.86
CA LEU A 34 -2.18 -4.23 9.58
C LEU A 34 -1.84 -3.06 8.65
N PRO A 35 -1.75 -3.30 7.32
CA PRO A 35 -1.56 -2.23 6.36
C PRO A 35 -2.73 -1.25 6.45
N ASP A 36 -2.42 0.04 6.46
CA ASP A 36 -3.42 1.10 6.42
C ASP A 36 -4.19 1.01 5.10
N THR A 37 -5.48 0.67 5.20
CA THR A 37 -6.40 0.58 4.06
C THR A 37 -6.77 1.95 3.50
N ASP A 38 -6.61 3.02 4.29
CA ASP A 38 -6.91 4.40 3.91
C ASP A 38 -5.66 5.21 3.56
N ALA A 39 -4.48 4.59 3.61
CA ALA A 39 -3.26 5.15 3.05
C ALA A 39 -3.46 5.35 1.54
N ARG A 40 -3.96 6.54 1.17
CA ARG A 40 -3.93 7.00 -0.22
C ARG A 40 -2.51 6.76 -0.72
N PRO A 41 -2.34 6.11 -1.89
CA PRO A 41 -1.02 5.96 -2.47
C PRO A 41 -0.40 7.35 -2.50
N THR A 42 0.74 7.50 -1.83
CA THR A 42 1.51 8.74 -1.80
C THR A 42 1.61 9.20 -3.25
N ALA A 43 1.09 10.39 -3.55
CA ALA A 43 1.02 10.90 -4.92
C ALA A 43 2.37 10.65 -5.60
N THR A 44 2.37 9.84 -6.67
CA THR A 44 3.59 9.46 -7.35
C THR A 44 4.27 10.73 -7.83
N THR A 45 5.41 11.07 -7.25
CA THR A 45 6.16 12.26 -7.68
C THR A 45 6.80 11.97 -9.04
N ALA A 46 7.02 13.02 -9.85
CA ALA A 46 7.72 12.88 -11.12
C ALA A 46 9.10 12.19 -10.93
N ALA A 47 9.79 12.47 -9.81
CA ALA A 47 11.04 11.81 -9.46
C ALA A 47 10.87 10.30 -9.27
N ARG A 48 9.83 9.85 -8.56
CA ARG A 48 9.55 8.43 -8.34
C ARG A 48 9.16 7.72 -9.65
N ALA A 49 8.41 8.41 -10.52
CA ALA A 49 8.10 7.89 -11.85
C ALA A 49 9.37 7.70 -12.70
N LEU A 50 10.30 8.65 -12.66
CA LEU A 50 11.59 8.55 -13.37
C LEU A 50 12.47 7.43 -12.83
N GLU A 51 12.55 7.24 -11.51
CA GLU A 51 13.26 6.09 -10.91
C GLU A 51 12.67 4.75 -11.38
N LEU A 52 11.34 4.67 -11.44
CA LEU A 52 10.64 3.47 -11.91
C LEU A 52 10.92 3.21 -13.39
N LEU A 53 11.01 4.26 -14.24
CA LEU A 53 11.38 4.12 -15.65
C LEU A 53 12.85 3.75 -15.85
N ALA A 54 13.73 4.18 -14.96
CA ALA A 54 15.15 3.83 -14.96
C ALA A 54 15.43 2.41 -14.42
N SER A 55 14.44 1.75 -13.80
CA SER A 55 14.64 0.42 -13.22
C SER A 55 14.87 -0.68 -14.27
N PRO A 56 15.59 -1.77 -13.93
CA PRO A 56 15.93 -2.84 -14.88
C PRO A 56 14.73 -3.48 -15.59
N ARG A 57 13.57 -3.51 -14.91
CA ARG A 57 12.31 -4.04 -15.45
C ARG A 57 11.83 -3.30 -16.70
N PHE A 58 12.12 -2.00 -16.80
CA PHE A 58 11.76 -1.17 -17.95
C PHE A 58 12.89 -1.14 -18.98
N ALA A 59 14.15 -1.16 -18.53
CA ALA A 59 15.31 -1.21 -19.43
C ALA A 59 15.35 -2.48 -20.30
N GLN A 60 14.84 -3.60 -19.79
CA GLN A 60 14.79 -4.89 -20.50
C GLN A 60 13.46 -5.15 -21.22
N ARG A 61 12.52 -4.20 -21.17
CA ARG A 61 11.21 -4.41 -21.77
C ARG A 61 11.34 -4.34 -23.30
N PRO A 62 10.83 -5.34 -24.05
CA PRO A 62 10.80 -5.25 -25.50
C PRO A 62 9.97 -4.03 -25.92
N SER A 63 10.47 -3.31 -26.93
CA SER A 63 9.74 -2.18 -27.50
C SER A 63 8.44 -2.69 -28.09
N ALA A 64 7.32 -2.13 -27.65
CA ALA A 64 6.01 -2.49 -28.19
C ALA A 64 5.84 -1.89 -29.58
N LEU A 65 5.03 -2.53 -30.42
CA LEU A 65 4.68 -1.99 -31.74
C LEU A 65 3.81 -0.73 -31.57
N PRO A 66 4.08 0.36 -32.31
CA PRO A 66 3.32 1.61 -32.16
C PRO A 66 1.80 1.43 -32.29
N ASP A 67 1.35 0.58 -33.22
CA ASP A 67 -0.07 0.34 -33.48
C ASP A 67 -0.75 -0.39 -32.31
N GLU A 68 -0.04 -1.32 -31.66
CA GLU A 68 -0.53 -2.02 -30.48
C GLU A 68 -0.69 -1.06 -29.29
N ILE A 69 0.27 -0.14 -29.12
CA ILE A 69 0.20 0.88 -28.09
C ILE A 69 -0.95 1.86 -28.35
N GLN A 70 -1.12 2.28 -29.61
CA GLN A 70 -2.20 3.19 -29.98
C GLN A 70 -3.58 2.55 -29.71
N GLY A 71 -3.80 1.32 -30.15
CA GLY A 71 -5.05 0.60 -29.89
C GLY A 71 -5.33 0.47 -28.38
N ARG A 72 -4.30 0.20 -27.58
CA ARG A 72 -4.45 0.09 -26.12
C ARG A 72 -4.75 1.42 -25.44
N ILE A 73 -4.18 2.53 -25.91
CA ILE A 73 -4.50 3.88 -25.43
C ILE A 73 -5.96 4.21 -25.73
N ASP A 74 -6.42 3.89 -26.94
CA ASP A 74 -7.78 4.19 -27.36
C ASP A 74 -8.81 3.37 -26.56
N THR A 75 -8.54 2.08 -26.29
CA THR A 75 -9.39 1.28 -25.38
C THR A 75 -9.50 1.90 -24.00
N LEU A 76 -8.36 2.28 -23.39
CA LEU A 76 -8.36 2.87 -22.04
C LEU A 76 -9.07 4.22 -21.98
N ARG A 77 -9.10 4.97 -23.08
CA ARG A 77 -9.84 6.24 -23.19
C ARG A 77 -11.34 5.99 -23.29
N CYS A 78 -11.77 5.07 -24.15
CA CYS A 78 -13.18 4.71 -24.27
C CYS A 78 -13.74 4.18 -22.94
N ASP A 79 -13.00 3.31 -22.25
CA ASP A 79 -13.40 2.76 -20.94
C ASP A 79 -13.52 3.82 -19.83
N TRP A 80 -12.89 4.99 -20.01
CA TRP A 80 -12.97 6.10 -19.07
C TRP A 80 -14.24 6.93 -19.27
N ASP A 81 -14.67 7.11 -20.52
CA ASP A 81 -15.87 7.90 -20.86
C ASP A 81 -17.18 7.17 -20.50
N ASP A 82 -17.13 5.86 -20.30
CA ASP A 82 -18.28 5.01 -19.93
C ASP A 82 -18.54 4.91 -18.40
N ARG A 83 -17.82 5.67 -17.54
CA ARG A 83 -18.01 5.72 -16.08
C ARG A 83 -18.57 7.06 -15.59
#